data_AF-U2RS93-F1
#
_entry.id   AF-U2RS93-F1
#
_cell.length_a   1.000
_cell.length_b   1.000
_cell.length_c   1.000
_cell.angle_alpha   90.00
_cell.angle_beta   90.00
_cell.angle_gamma   90.00
#
_symmetry.space_group_name_H-M   'P 1'
#
loop_
_entity.id
_entity.type
_entity.pdbx_description
1 polymer ?
#
loop_
_entity_poly.entity_id
_entity_poly.type
_entity_poly.pdbx_seq_one_letter_code
_entity_poly.pdbx_strand_id
1 'polypeptide(L)'
;MDGEQNLLGEFLRARRELVSPETVGIPVHGTRRVAGLRREEVAMLAGISAEYYLRLEQGRDRNPSGQVLRSVARVLQLDEEATAHLLGLVRADERPRRPR
;
A
#
# COMPACT_ATOMS: atom_id res chain seq x y z
N MET A 1 -15.74 -14.53 10.21
CA MET A 1 -14.33 -14.76 10.54
C MET A 1 -13.55 -13.52 10.11
N ASP A 2 -13.51 -12.57 11.05
CA ASP A 2 -12.37 -11.70 11.37
C ASP A 2 -11.71 -10.96 10.20
N GLY A 3 -12.49 -10.13 9.52
CA GLY A 3 -11.97 -8.97 8.81
C GLY A 3 -11.88 -7.80 9.77
N GLU A 4 -10.95 -7.83 10.73
CA GLU A 4 -10.52 -6.59 11.38
C GLU A 4 -10.15 -5.62 10.26
N GLN A 5 -10.95 -4.57 10.08
CA GLN A 5 -10.79 -3.59 8.99
C GLN A 5 -9.38 -3.02 9.06
N ASN A 6 -8.49 -3.52 8.19
CA ASN A 6 -7.15 -3.03 8.07
C ASN A 6 -7.18 -1.78 7.19
N LEU A 7 -7.40 -0.63 7.83
CA LEU A 7 -7.47 0.67 7.18
C LEU A 7 -6.22 0.96 6.32
N LEU A 8 -5.04 0.53 6.77
CA LEU A 8 -3.79 0.65 6.00
C LEU A 8 -3.90 -0.10 4.67
N GLY A 9 -4.32 -1.37 4.72
CA GLY A 9 -4.38 -2.22 3.53
C GLY A 9 -5.48 -1.82 2.56
N GLU A 10 -6.62 -1.34 3.07
CA GLU A 10 -7.68 -0.76 2.26
C GLU A 10 -7.21 0.52 1.56
N PHE A 11 -6.54 1.41 2.28
CA PHE A 11 -5.98 2.63 1.73
C PHE A 11 -4.94 2.33 0.63
N LEU A 12 -4.01 1.41 0.89
CA LEU A 12 -2.99 1.00 -0.09
C LEU A 12 -3.62 0.40 -1.35
N ARG A 13 -4.63 -0.47 -1.20
CA ARG A 13 -5.35 -1.07 -2.33
C ARG A 13 -6.04 -0.01 -3.18
N ALA A 14 -6.79 0.90 -2.54
CA ALA A 14 -7.52 1.96 -3.21
C ALA A 14 -6.57 2.89 -3.99
N ARG A 15 -5.46 3.31 -3.36
CA ARG A 15 -4.45 4.17 -4.02
C ARG A 15 -3.74 3.46 -5.16
N ARG A 16 -3.39 2.17 -5.00
CA ARG A 16 -2.77 1.36 -6.06
C ARG A 16 -3.62 1.28 -7.33
N GLU A 17 -4.93 1.18 -7.17
CA GLU A 17 -5.86 1.07 -8.30
C GLU A 17 -6.03 2.37 -9.08
N LEU A 18 -5.71 3.52 -8.47
CA LEU A 18 -5.79 4.85 -9.09
C LEU A 18 -4.53 5.26 -9.87
N VAL A 19 -3.38 4.65 -9.59
CA VAL A 19 -2.13 5.01 -10.27
C VAL A 19 -2.02 4.26 -11.59
N SER A 20 -2.00 5.02 -12.69
CA SER A 20 -1.78 4.46 -14.03
C SER A 20 -0.33 3.97 -14.16
N PRO A 21 -0.10 2.74 -14.66
CA PRO A 21 1.26 2.19 -14.81
C PRO A 21 2.21 3.07 -15.62
N GLU A 22 1.69 3.73 -16.65
CA GLU A 22 2.49 4.59 -17.53
C GLU A 22 3.07 5.80 -16.79
N THR A 23 2.35 6.32 -15.79
CA THR A 23 2.81 7.48 -14.99
C THR A 23 4.01 7.18 -14.10
N VAL A 24 4.28 5.90 -13.86
CA VAL A 24 5.45 5.41 -13.12
C VAL A 24 6.45 4.69 -14.02
N GLY A 25 6.35 4.89 -15.34
CA GLY A 25 7.29 4.37 -16.32
C GLY A 25 7.11 2.89 -16.65
N ILE A 26 5.96 2.29 -16.32
CA ILE A 26 5.64 0.92 -16.70
C ILE A 26 4.86 0.93 -18.01
N PRO A 27 5.45 0.44 -19.11
CA PRO A 27 4.75 0.38 -20.39
C PRO A 27 3.68 -0.72 -20.34
N VAL A 28 2.45 -0.37 -20.70
CA VAL A 28 1.32 -1.30 -20.70
C VAL A 28 1.23 -1.99 -22.06
N HIS A 29 1.50 -3.29 -22.08
CA HIS A 29 1.39 -4.12 -23.28
C HIS A 29 0.32 -5.21 -23.10
N GLY A 30 -0.54 -5.39 -24.10
CA GLY A 30 -1.56 -6.45 -24.11
C GLY A 30 -2.67 -6.29 -23.07
N THR A 31 -3.37 -7.39 -22.77
CA THR A 31 -4.55 -7.37 -21.88
C THR A 31 -4.15 -7.44 -20.41
N ARG A 32 -4.59 -6.45 -19.63
CA ARG A 32 -4.33 -6.34 -18.19
C ARG A 32 -5.61 -6.59 -17.39
N ARG A 33 -5.49 -7.28 -16.24
CA ARG A 33 -6.63 -7.58 -15.35
C ARG A 33 -7.00 -6.46 -14.37
N VAL A 34 -6.10 -5.52 -14.12
CA VAL A 34 -6.27 -4.41 -13.16
C VAL A 34 -5.99 -3.08 -13.86
N ALA A 35 -6.80 -2.05 -13.64
CA ALA A 35 -6.63 -0.76 -14.30
C ALA A 35 -5.36 -0.03 -13.80
N GLY A 36 -5.18 0.03 -12.47
CA GLY A 36 -3.97 0.61 -11.86
C GLY A 36 -2.81 -0.38 -11.74
N LEU A 37 -1.87 -0.09 -10.83
CA LEU A 37 -0.67 -0.89 -10.60
C LEU A 37 -0.97 -2.30 -10.08
N ARG A 38 -0.17 -3.29 -10.47
CA ARG A 38 -0.13 -4.62 -9.85
C ARG A 38 0.64 -4.53 -8.53
N ARG A 39 0.38 -5.48 -7.62
CA ARG A 39 1.14 -5.57 -6.36
C ARG A 39 2.63 -5.73 -6.59
N GLU A 40 3.00 -6.58 -7.54
CA GLU A 40 4.39 -6.86 -7.90
C GLU A 40 5.09 -5.60 -8.45
N GLU A 41 4.38 -4.81 -9.25
CA GLU A 41 4.89 -3.55 -9.79
C GLU A 41 5.14 -2.52 -8.68
N VAL A 42 4.20 -2.36 -7.73
CA VAL A 42 4.39 -1.47 -6.58
C VAL A 42 5.60 -1.92 -5.76
N ALA A 43 5.68 -3.22 -5.47
CA ALA A 43 6.76 -3.78 -4.67
C ALA A 43 8.12 -3.57 -5.33
N MET A 44 8.22 -3.84 -6.63
CA MET A 44 9.42 -3.62 -7.43
C MET A 44 9.87 -2.15 -7.39
N LEU A 45 8.95 -1.20 -7.65
CA LEU A 45 9.27 0.23 -7.64
C LEU A 45 9.61 0.75 -6.24
N ALA A 46 9.02 0.17 -5.19
CA ALA A 46 9.28 0.55 -3.81
C ALA A 46 10.53 -0.13 -3.21
N GLY A 47 11.16 -1.05 -3.94
CA GLY A 47 12.34 -1.79 -3.48
C GLY A 47 12.04 -2.80 -2.37
N ILE A 48 10.85 -3.41 -2.38
CA ILE A 48 10.41 -4.40 -1.39
C ILE A 48 9.92 -5.68 -2.08
N SER A 49 9.76 -6.77 -1.33
CA SER A 49 9.21 -8.01 -1.89
C SER A 49 7.69 -7.89 -2.12
N ALA A 50 7.19 -8.54 -3.18
CA ALA A 50 5.76 -8.59 -3.49
C ALA A 50 4.95 -9.21 -2.33
N GLU A 51 5.51 -10.24 -1.69
CA GLU A 51 4.92 -10.87 -0.49
C GLU A 51 4.84 -9.90 0.69
N TYR A 52 5.81 -9.00 0.86
CA TYR A 52 5.76 -7.99 1.91
C TYR A 52 4.64 -6.98 1.64
N TYR A 53 4.54 -6.48 0.40
CA TYR A 53 3.45 -5.59 0.01
C TYR A 53 2.07 -6.25 0.16
N LEU A 54 1.94 -7.53 -0.18
CA LEU A 54 0.72 -8.31 0.03
C LEU A 54 0.34 -8.38 1.52
N ARG A 55 1.30 -8.63 2.43
CA ARG A 55 1.04 -8.64 3.87
C ARG A 55 0.57 -7.28 4.39
N LEU A 56 1.11 -6.18 3.85
CA LEU A 56 0.65 -4.83 4.18
C LEU A 56 -0.82 -4.62 3.75
N GLU A 57 -1.17 -5.00 2.51
CA GLU A 57 -2.56 -4.94 2.03
C GLU A 57 -3.51 -5.84 2.84
N GLN A 58 -3.02 -6.94 3.42
CA GLN A 58 -3.80 -7.87 4.23
C GLN A 58 -3.84 -7.52 5.73
N GLY A 59 -3.04 -6.56 6.20
CA GLY A 59 -2.99 -6.19 7.63
C GLY A 59 -2.26 -7.20 8.49
N ARG A 60 -1.44 -8.04 7.86
CA ARG A 60 -0.66 -9.07 8.55
C ARG A 60 0.71 -8.56 9.00
N ASP A 61 1.09 -7.35 8.60
CA ASP A 61 2.29 -6.67 9.06
C ASP A 61 1.88 -5.47 9.91
N ARG A 62 2.27 -5.49 11.19
CA ARG A 62 1.80 -4.51 12.20
C ARG A 62 2.71 -3.30 12.36
N ASN A 63 3.97 -3.40 11.93
CA ASN A 63 4.97 -2.37 12.17
C ASN A 63 5.87 -2.11 10.94
N PRO A 64 5.30 -1.75 9.78
CA PRO A 64 6.11 -1.33 8.65
C PRO A 64 6.96 -0.10 9.00
N SER A 65 8.22 -0.12 8.58
CA SER A 65 9.10 1.03 8.77
C SER A 65 8.56 2.26 8.03
N GLY A 66 8.69 3.44 8.66
CA GLY A 66 8.33 4.71 8.01
C GLY A 66 9.07 4.95 6.69
N GLN A 67 10.26 4.37 6.51
CA GLN A 67 10.98 4.42 5.23
C GLN A 67 10.24 3.64 4.14
N VAL A 68 9.77 2.42 4.44
CA VAL A 68 9.00 1.59 3.50
C VAL A 68 7.72 2.33 3.13
N LEU A 69 6.98 2.86 4.10
CA LEU A 69 5.74 3.59 3.85
C LEU A 69 5.96 4.81 2.94
N ARG A 70 7.06 5.55 3.14
CA ARG A 70 7.43 6.67 2.26
C ARG A 70 7.84 6.22 0.85
N SER A 71 8.54 5.10 0.71
CA SER A 71 8.84 4.52 -0.60
C SER A 71 7.56 4.14 -1.34
N VAL A 72 6.63 3.46 -0.65
CA VAL A 72 5.32 3.10 -1.19
C VAL A 72 4.50 4.35 -1.54
N ALA A 73 4.48 5.37 -0.68
CA ALA A 73 3.79 6.63 -0.95
C ALA A 73 4.30 7.31 -2.22
N ARG A 74 5.62 7.30 -2.45
CA ARG A 74 6.23 7.84 -3.67
C ARG A 74 5.79 7.08 -4.92
N VAL A 75 5.79 5.75 -4.86
CA VAL A 75 5.32 4.90 -5.99
C VAL A 75 3.85 5.13 -6.27
N LEU A 76 3.04 5.29 -5.22
CA LEU A 76 1.61 5.57 -5.32
C LEU A 76 1.30 7.04 -5.64
N GLN A 77 2.31 7.86 -5.91
CA GLN A 77 2.20 9.29 -6.21
C GLN A 77 1.33 10.05 -5.19
N LEU A 78 1.45 9.71 -3.91
CA LEU A 78 0.72 10.38 -2.85
C LEU A 78 1.29 11.78 -2.63
N ASP A 79 0.40 12.75 -2.45
CA ASP A 79 0.76 14.07 -1.95
C ASP A 79 1.12 14.02 -0.46
N GLU A 80 1.48 15.17 0.09
CA GLU A 80 1.90 15.31 1.48
C GLU A 80 0.79 14.93 2.47
N GLU A 81 -0.47 15.31 2.18
CA GLU A 81 -1.61 15.03 3.04
C GLU A 81 -1.92 13.53 3.08
N ALA A 82 -1.98 12.88 1.92
CA ALA A 82 -2.19 11.45 1.80
C ALA A 82 -1.04 10.64 2.40
N THR A 83 0.19 11.14 2.29
CA THR A 83 1.37 10.54 2.93
C THR A 83 1.30 10.65 4.45
N ALA A 84 0.92 11.82 4.98
CA ALA A 84 0.73 12.01 6.42
C ALA A 84 -0.40 11.10 6.95
N HIS A 85 -1.49 10.98 6.20
CA HIS A 85 -2.59 10.08 6.53
C HIS A 85 -2.12 8.61 6.57
N LEU A 86 -1.40 8.14 5.54
CA LEU A 86 -0.82 6.79 5.48
C LEU A 86 0.03 6.48 6.73
N LEU A 87 0.92 7.40 7.11
CA LEU A 87 1.77 7.24 8.29
C LEU A 87 0.96 7.26 9.60
N GLY A 88 -0.15 8.00 9.64
CA GLY A 88 -1.09 8.03 10.76
C GLY A 88 -1.86 6.73 10.95
N LEU A 89 -2.23 6.04 9.86
CA LEU A 89 -2.94 4.76 9.91
C LEU A 89 -2.15 3.67 10.64
N VAL A 90 -0.82 3.63 10.45
CA VAL A 90 0.05 2.66 11.14
C VAL A 90 0.09 2.92 12.64
N ARG A 91 0.22 4.18 13.05
CA ARG A 91 0.18 4.57 14.48
C ARG A 91 -1.15 4.26 15.15
N ALA A 92 -2.24 4.29 14.40
CA ALA A 92 -3.57 3.94 14.90
C ALA A 92 -3.74 2.42 15.05
N ASP A 93 -3.14 1.62 14.18
CA ASP A 93 -3.14 0.15 14.27
C ASP A 93 -2.18 -0.37 15.36
N GLU A 94 -1.08 0.34 15.63
CA GLU A 94 -0.16 0.07 16.77
C GLU A 94 -0.84 0.21 18.15
N ARG A 95 -1.98 0.92 18.25
CA ARG A 95 -2.74 0.97 19.51
C ARG A 95 -3.36 -0.41 19.75
N PRO A 96 -3.06 -1.06 20.89
CA PRO A 96 -3.66 -2.36 21.17
C PRO A 96 -5.17 -2.21 21.14
N ARG A 97 -5.83 -2.90 20.19
CA ARG A 97 -7.28 -3.14 20.23
C ARG A 97 -7.50 -3.86 21.55
N ARG A 98 -7.94 -3.12 22.57
CA ARG A 98 -8.16 -3.64 23.92
C ARG A 98 -9.12 -4.82 23.76
N PRO A 99 -8.72 -6.05 24.12
CA PRO A 99 -9.65 -7.18 24.05
C PRO A 99 -10.85 -6.82 24.95
N ARG A 100 -12.03 -6.88 24.36
CA ARG A 100 -13.29 -6.79 25.11
C ARG A 100 -13.59 -8.13 25.76
#